data_AF-A0A929UP09-F1
#
_entry.id   AF-A0A929UP09-F1
#
_cell.length_a   1.000
_cell.length_b   1.000
_cell.length_c   1.000
_cell.angle_alpha   90.00
_cell.angle_beta   90.00
_cell.angle_gamma   90.00
#
_symmetry.space_group_name_H-M   'P 1'
#
loop_
_entity.id
_entity.type
_entity.pdbx_description
1 polymer ?
#
loop_
_entity_poly.entity_id
_entity_poly.type
_entity_poly.pdbx_seq_one_letter_code
_entity_poly.pdbx_strand_id
1 'polypeptide(L)' 'VQLDPRLLRFLDANRMEEKMEILDSMQGDVTDEMIDIMAISLDTEIVSGEASERIAALRETIQMRLRFESSRLRE' A
#
# COMPACT_ATOMS: atom_id res chain seq x y z
N VAL A 1 21.07 1.66 -5.06
CA VAL A 1 19.76 2.23 -4.75
C VAL A 1 19.44 1.88 -3.31
N GLN A 2 19.34 2.85 -2.40
CA GLN A 2 18.89 2.59 -1.03
C GLN A 2 17.36 2.63 -1.05
N LEU A 3 16.71 1.47 -0.95
CA LEU A 3 15.28 1.39 -0.72
C LEU A 3 14.98 1.81 0.72
N ASP A 4 13.92 2.60 0.93
CA ASP A 4 13.52 3.00 2.29
C ASP A 4 13.19 1.75 3.12
N PRO A 5 13.68 1.64 4.37
CA PRO A 5 13.41 0.49 5.22
C PRO A 5 11.90 0.24 5.42
N ARG A 6 11.09 1.29 5.43
CA ARG A 6 9.65 1.20 5.62
C ARG A 6 8.98 0.59 4.38
N LEU A 7 9.46 0.88 3.17
CA LEU A 7 9.00 0.20 1.94
C LEU A 7 9.33 -1.29 1.97
N LEU A 8 10.53 -1.66 2.43
CA LEU A 8 10.89 -3.08 2.58
C LEU A 8 9.96 -3.79 3.56
N ARG A 9 9.62 -3.16 4.69
CA ARG A 9 8.63 -3.70 5.64
C ARG A 9 7.25 -3.83 5.02
N PHE A 10 6.82 -2.87 4.19
CA PHE A 10 5.55 -2.97 3.47
C PHE A 10 5.52 -4.21 2.57
N LEU A 11 6.61 -4.48 1.85
CA LEU A 11 6.71 -5.64 0.96
C LEU A 11 6.70 -6.96 1.75
N ASP A 12 7.40 -7.00 2.88
CA ASP A 12 7.49 -8.17 3.77
C ASP A 12 6.20 -8.42 4.59
N ALA A 13 5.36 -7.40 4.77
CA ALA A 13 4.11 -7.52 5.50
C ALA A 13 3.16 -8.50 4.78
N ASN A 14 2.70 -9.51 5.52
CA ASN A 14 1.77 -10.52 5.02
C ASN A 14 0.30 -10.09 5.15
N ARG A 15 -0.01 -9.26 6.15
CA ARG A 15 -1.37 -8.76 6.37
C ARG A 15 -1.57 -7.41 5.70
N MET A 16 -2.75 -7.23 5.07
CA MET A 16 -3.13 -5.94 4.52
C MET A 16 -3.22 -4.84 5.59
N GLU A 17 -3.50 -5.20 6.85
CA GLU A 17 -3.58 -4.27 7.99
C GLU A 17 -2.21 -3.64 8.27
N GLU A 18 -1.18 -4.48 8.35
CA GLU A 18 0.20 -4.03 8.56
C GLU A 18 0.69 -3.19 7.37
N LYS A 19 0.36 -3.59 6.13
CA LYS A 19 0.64 -2.79 4.93
C LYS A 19 0.02 -1.39 5.03
N MET A 20 -1.22 -1.29 5.50
CA MET A 20 -1.92 -0.02 5.69
C MET A 20 -1.23 0.87 6.73
N GLU A 21 -0.88 0.31 7.90
CA GLU A 21 -0.18 1.05 8.96
C GLU A 21 1.17 1.59 8.48
N ILE A 22 1.91 0.78 7.73
CA ILE A 22 3.20 1.18 7.16
C ILE A 22 2.98 2.29 6.12
N LEU A 23 2.01 2.16 5.22
CA LEU A 23 1.70 3.18 4.22
C LEU A 23 1.31 4.52 4.89
N ASP A 24 0.47 4.49 5.93
CA ASP A 24 0.05 5.67 6.69
C ASP A 24 1.26 6.34 7.37
N SER A 25 2.19 5.54 7.92
CA SER A 25 3.45 6.04 8.51
C SER A 25 4.41 6.69 7.51
N MET A 26 4.25 6.38 6.22
CA MET A 26 5.10 6.89 5.14
C MET A 26 4.42 7.94 4.27
N GLN A 27 3.13 8.21 4.45
CA GLN A 27 2.33 9.07 3.57
C GLN A 27 2.95 10.47 3.33
N GLY A 28 3.75 10.99 4.26
CA GLY A 28 4.45 12.28 4.12
C GLY A 28 5.75 12.25 3.30
N ASP A 29 6.39 11.09 3.14
CA ASP A 29 7.69 10.93 2.48
C ASP A 29 7.65 9.98 1.27
N VAL A 30 6.47 9.44 0.93
CA VAL A 30 6.33 8.51 -0.18
C VAL A 30 6.64 9.20 -1.51
N THR A 31 7.54 8.60 -2.29
CA THR A 31 7.86 9.03 -3.65
C THR A 31 7.11 8.18 -4.67
N ASP A 32 6.98 8.68 -5.90
CA ASP A 32 6.30 7.97 -6.99
C ASP A 32 6.87 6.57 -7.24
N GLU A 33 8.20 6.40 -7.15
CA GLU A 33 8.85 5.08 -7.30
C GLU A 33 8.39 4.09 -6.21
N MET A 34 8.22 4.55 -4.98
CA MET A 34 7.76 3.71 -3.88
C MET A 34 6.31 3.29 -4.08
N ILE A 35 5.47 4.19 -4.58
CA ILE A 35 4.08 3.91 -4.97
C ILE A 35 4.05 2.84 -6.05
N ASP A 36 4.84 2.99 -7.11
CA ASP A 36 4.91 2.01 -8.21
C ASP A 36 5.31 0.62 -7.70
N ILE A 37 6.34 0.54 -6.84
CA ILE A 37 6.78 -0.72 -6.24
C ILE A 37 5.67 -1.35 -5.37
N MET A 38 4.98 -0.55 -4.55
CA MET A 38 3.88 -1.03 -3.72
C MET A 38 2.69 -1.49 -4.56
N ALA A 39 2.36 -0.77 -5.64
CA ALA A 39 1.31 -1.11 -6.57
C ALA A 39 1.58 -2.46 -7.26
N ILE A 40 2.80 -2.66 -7.76
CA ILE A 40 3.26 -3.94 -8.33
C ILE A 40 3.15 -5.07 -7.29
N SER A 41 3.58 -4.83 -6.05
CA SER A 41 3.48 -5.83 -4.98
C SER A 41 2.03 -6.20 -4.65
N LEU A 42 1.09 -5.28 -4.82
CA LEU A 42 -0.32 -5.53 -4.60
C LEU A 42 -0.99 -6.11 -5.85
N ASP A 43 -0.30 -6.31 -6.98
CA ASP A 43 -0.91 -6.68 -8.26
C ASP A 43 -2.03 -5.71 -8.65
N THR A 44 -1.73 -4.41 -8.55
CA THR A 44 -2.64 -3.32 -8.90
C THR A 44 -1.90 -2.26 -9.72
N GLU A 45 -2.57 -1.68 -10.71
CA GLU A 45 -2.05 -0.53 -11.43
C GLU A 45 -2.62 0.77 -10.85
N ILE A 46 -1.73 1.63 -10.35
CA ILE A 46 -2.08 2.97 -9.86
C ILE A 46 -1.67 3.99 -10.93
N VAL A 47 -2.62 4.38 -11.77
CA VAL A 47 -2.40 5.28 -12.93
C VAL A 47 -2.66 6.76 -12.57
N SER A 48 -3.00 7.07 -11.32
CA SER A 48 -3.67 8.32 -10.95
C SER A 48 -2.75 9.49 -10.58
N GLY A 49 -2.38 10.35 -11.52
CA GLY A 49 -2.08 11.77 -11.25
C GLY A 49 -0.98 12.08 -10.21
N GLU A 50 -1.14 13.19 -9.49
CA GLU A 50 -0.18 13.69 -8.49
C GLU A 50 0.03 12.69 -7.35
N ALA A 51 1.20 12.71 -6.69
CA ALA A 51 1.57 11.76 -5.64
C ALA A 51 0.47 11.55 -4.57
N SER A 52 -0.26 12.61 -4.19
CA SER A 52 -1.36 12.52 -3.23
C SER A 52 -2.54 11.65 -3.72
N GLU A 53 -2.91 11.74 -5.00
CA GLU A 53 -3.98 10.94 -5.58
C GLU A 53 -3.55 9.47 -5.69
N ARG A 54 -2.30 9.24 -6.07
CA ARG A 54 -1.70 7.91 -6.12
C ARG A 54 -1.70 7.22 -4.76
N ILE A 55 -1.29 7.93 -3.70
CA ILE A 55 -1.32 7.40 -2.32
C ILE A 55 -2.75 7.09 -1.90
N ALA A 56 -3.71 7.98 -2.20
CA ALA A 56 -5.11 7.76 -1.88
C ALA A 56 -5.67 6.51 -2.59
N ALA A 57 -5.36 6.32 -3.88
CA ALA A 57 -5.77 5.14 -4.63
C ALA A 57 -5.19 3.84 -4.05
N LEU A 58 -3.90 3.86 -3.67
CA LEU A 58 -3.23 2.72 -3.02
C LEU A 58 -3.90 2.37 -1.68
N ARG A 59 -4.22 3.40 -0.89
CA ARG A 59 -4.92 3.30 0.39
C ARG A 59 -6.34 2.71 0.24
N GLU A 60 -7.07 3.10 -0.80
CA GLU A 60 -8.37 2.53 -1.12
C GLU A 60 -8.28 1.06 -1.53
N THR A 61 -7.29 0.69 -2.36
CA THR A 61 -7.07 -0.73 -2.73
C THR A 61 -6.83 -1.61 -1.51
N ILE A 62 -5.98 -1.15 -0.58
CA ILE A 62 -5.70 -1.90 0.66
C ILE A 62 -6.97 -1.98 1.54
N GLN A 63 -7.71 -0.88 1.74
CA GLN A 63 -8.97 -0.88 2.50
C GLN A 63 -10.02 -1.80 1.91
N MET A 64 -10.16 -1.81 0.58
CA MET A 64 -11.08 -2.71 -0.10
C MET A 64 -10.74 -4.16 0.22
N ARG A 65 -9.46 -4.54 0.09
CA ARG A 65 -8.99 -5.91 0.44
C ARG A 65 -9.23 -6.24 1.90
N LEU A 66 -8.95 -5.32 2.82
CA LEU A 66 -9.24 -5.48 4.24
C LEU A 66 -10.72 -5.80 4.50
N ARG A 67 -11.63 -5.08 3.84
CA ARG A 67 -13.06 -5.31 3.97
C ARG A 67 -13.48 -6.69 3.44
N PHE A 68 -12.86 -7.14 2.34
CA PHE A 68 -13.13 -8.47 1.77
C PHE A 68 -12.52 -9.60 2.61
N GLU A 69 -11.28 -9.47 3.09
CA GLU A 69 -10.63 -10.47 3.95
C GLU A 69 -11.28 -10.56 5.34
N SER A 70 -11.64 -9.44 5.95
CA SER A 70 -12.36 -9.42 7.22
C SER A 70 -13.75 -10.07 7.13
N SER A 71 -14.34 -10.12 5.93
CA SER A 71 -15.62 -10.80 5.69
C SER A 71 -15.47 -12.31 5.49
N ARG A 72 -14.25 -12.80 5.20
CA ARG A 72 -13.97 -14.24 5.00
C ARG A 72 -13.70 -15.02 6.29
N LEU A 73 -13.48 -14.34 7.42
CA LEU A 73 -13.22 -14.98 8.73
C LEU A 73 -14.46 -15.05 9.63
N ARG A 74 -15.65 -14.99 9.05
CA ARG A 74 -16.93 -15.25 9.74
C ARG A 74 -17.58 -16.51 9.18
N GLU A 75 -16.91 -17.64 9.33
CA GLU A 75 -17.51 -18.98 9.30
C GLU A 75 -17.28 -19.65 10.66
#